data_AF-A0A7J2NFA6-F1
#
_entry.id   AF-A0A7J2NFA6-F1
#
_cell.length_a   1.000
_cell.length_b   1.000
_cell.length_c   1.000
_cell.angle_alpha   90.00
_cell.angle_beta   90.00
_cell.angle_gamma   90.00
#
_symmetry.space_group_name_H-M   'P 1'
#
loop_
_entity.id
_entity.type
_entity.pdbx_description
1 polymer ?
#
loop_
_entity_poly.entity_id
_entity_poly.type
_entity_poly.pdbx_seq_one_letter_code
_entity_poly.pdbx_strand_id
1 'polypeptide(L)'
;MPGFIDMVIPLAVVAFLISTLVFPKKLRFFIASAILLSVGLVGILYENWIVTFRLDKLALVNFAVSFMIIIAGKEHLMESFREKSNPLRVPSLILALALILLTTMPTLHSMGIIDFMLPDYPSVINSYLYVVCGIFLFLGIFLLPNEEKKVSYKNIIPKKNKRKG
;
A
#
# COMPACT_ATOMS: atom_id res chain seq x y z
N MET A 1 -32.27 14.35 -0.45
CA MET A 1 -31.03 15.10 -0.77
C MET A 1 -29.90 14.34 -0.12
N PRO A 2 -28.99 13.70 -0.89
CA PRO A 2 -27.75 13.17 -0.32
C PRO A 2 -27.07 14.33 0.41
N GLY A 3 -26.84 14.14 1.71
CA GLY A 3 -26.56 15.22 2.63
C GLY A 3 -25.16 15.76 2.35
N PHE A 4 -24.96 17.06 2.56
CA PHE A 4 -23.63 17.70 2.52
C PHE A 4 -22.52 16.88 3.21
N ILE A 5 -22.88 16.15 4.28
CA ILE A 5 -22.01 15.22 5.01
C ILE A 5 -21.45 14.10 4.12
N ASP A 6 -22.26 13.56 3.21
CA ASP A 6 -21.89 12.50 2.27
C ASP A 6 -20.85 12.96 1.24
N MET A 7 -20.69 14.28 1.04
CA MET A 7 -19.64 14.88 0.19
C MET A 7 -18.41 15.34 0.98
N VAL A 8 -18.59 15.85 2.20
CA VAL A 8 -17.47 16.39 3.00
C VAL A 8 -16.56 15.28 3.52
N ILE A 9 -17.13 14.17 3.99
CA ILE A 9 -16.36 13.01 4.47
C ILE A 9 -15.43 12.46 3.38
N PRO A 10 -15.89 12.17 2.14
CA PRO A 10 -15.00 11.70 1.08
C PRO A 10 -13.92 12.69 0.69
N LEU A 11 -14.24 13.98 0.63
CA LEU A 11 -13.23 15.00 0.37
C LEU A 11 -12.14 15.01 1.45
N ALA A 12 -12.53 14.92 2.72
CA ALA A 12 -11.60 14.90 3.85
C ALA A 12 -10.70 13.66 3.84
N VAL A 13 -11.25 12.47 3.54
CA VAL A 13 -10.46 11.23 3.44
C VAL A 13 -9.48 11.31 2.27
N VAL A 14 -9.91 11.78 1.09
CA VAL A 14 -9.02 11.96 -0.06
C VAL A 14 -7.91 12.98 0.25
N ALA A 15 -8.25 14.11 0.86
CA ALA A 15 -7.27 15.11 1.28
C ALA A 15 -6.27 14.54 2.30
N PHE A 16 -6.75 13.75 3.27
CA PHE A 16 -5.91 13.06 4.23
C PHE A 16 -4.94 12.08 3.53
N LEU A 17 -5.43 11.25 2.60
CA LEU A 17 -4.60 10.33 1.82
C LEU A 17 -3.55 11.06 0.98
N ILE A 18 -3.92 12.14 0.31
CA ILE A 18 -2.97 12.95 -0.46
C ILE A 18 -1.93 13.55 0.48
N SER A 19 -2.34 14.05 1.65
CA SER A 19 -1.42 14.54 2.67
C SER A 19 -0.46 13.46 3.13
N THR A 20 -0.88 12.19 3.19
CA THR A 20 0.04 11.11 3.56
C THR A 20 1.18 10.89 2.57
N LEU A 21 1.04 11.31 1.30
CA LEU A 21 2.10 11.21 0.31
C LEU A 21 3.31 12.10 0.62
N VAL A 22 3.11 13.18 1.38
CA VAL A 22 4.16 14.15 1.77
C VAL A 22 5.08 13.57 2.85
N PHE A 23 4.62 12.56 3.61
CA PHE A 23 5.39 12.00 4.70
C PHE A 23 6.62 11.20 4.22
N PRO A 24 7.65 11.08 5.08
CA PRO A 24 8.80 10.24 4.78
C PRO A 24 8.38 8.79 4.55
N LYS A 25 9.09 8.09 3.65
CA LYS A 25 8.77 6.71 3.21
C LYS A 25 8.42 5.78 4.39
N LYS A 26 9.22 5.77 5.45
CA LYS A 26 8.99 4.93 6.63
C LYS A 26 7.64 5.19 7.30
N LEU A 27 7.26 6.45 7.45
CA LEU A 27 5.99 6.83 8.05
C LEU A 27 4.82 6.48 7.13
N ARG A 28 4.99 6.61 5.81
CA ARG A 28 3.96 6.17 4.84
C ARG A 28 3.70 4.68 4.92
N PHE A 29 4.76 3.87 4.95
CA PHE A 29 4.64 2.42 5.14
C PHE A 29 4.01 2.06 6.48
N PHE A 30 4.37 2.79 7.56
CA PHE A 30 3.75 2.60 8.87
C PHE A 30 2.25 2.88 8.84
N ILE A 31 1.84 4.02 8.30
CA ILE A 31 0.42 4.39 8.18
C ILE A 31 -0.31 3.38 7.28
N ALA A 32 0.25 3.01 6.13
CA ALA A 32 -0.33 2.00 5.25
C ALA A 32 -0.51 0.65 5.94
N SER A 33 0.51 0.20 6.70
CA SER A 33 0.44 -1.05 7.47
C SER A 33 -0.64 -1.00 8.54
N ALA A 34 -0.76 0.11 9.27
CA ALA A 34 -1.77 0.29 10.30
C ALA A 34 -3.18 0.31 9.73
N ILE A 35 -3.39 0.98 8.59
CA ILE A 35 -4.68 1.00 7.88
C ILE A 35 -5.04 -0.40 7.41
N LEU A 36 -4.11 -1.12 6.78
CA LEU A 36 -4.33 -2.48 6.29
C LEU A 36 -4.67 -3.46 7.39
N LEU A 37 -3.91 -3.43 8.49
CA LEU A 37 -4.19 -4.24 9.67
C LEU A 37 -5.56 -3.91 10.25
N SER A 38 -5.90 -2.63 10.38
CA SER A 38 -7.19 -2.20 10.93
C SER A 38 -8.35 -2.68 10.05
N VAL A 39 -8.27 -2.47 8.73
CA VAL A 39 -9.31 -2.87 7.78
C VAL A 39 -9.46 -4.39 7.73
N GLY A 40 -8.34 -5.12 7.68
CA GLY A 40 -8.35 -6.58 7.69
C GLY A 40 -8.89 -7.16 9.01
N LEU A 41 -8.47 -6.62 10.15
CA LEU A 41 -8.97 -7.05 11.47
C LEU A 41 -10.46 -6.78 11.62
N VAL A 42 -10.94 -5.59 11.23
CA VAL A 42 -12.37 -5.28 11.29
C VAL A 42 -13.17 -6.23 10.39
N GLY A 43 -12.66 -6.57 9.19
CA GLY A 43 -13.26 -7.58 8.33
C GLY A 43 -13.38 -8.95 9.00
N ILE A 44 -12.31 -9.42 9.65
CA ILE A 44 -12.31 -10.68 10.40
C ILE A 44 -13.29 -10.63 11.59
N LEU A 45 -13.30 -9.53 12.34
CA LEU A 45 -14.20 -9.35 13.49
C LEU A 45 -15.68 -9.32 13.07
N TYR A 46 -15.98 -8.73 11.92
CA TYR A 46 -17.32 -8.70 11.36
C TYR A 46 -17.82 -10.11 11.00
N GLU A 47 -16.99 -10.91 10.35
CA GLU A 47 -17.32 -12.30 9.96
C GLU A 47 -17.54 -13.22 11.17
N ASN A 48 -16.89 -12.92 12.30
CA ASN A 48 -17.09 -13.63 13.58
C ASN A 48 -18.26 -13.07 14.41
N TRP A 49 -19.08 -12.18 13.85
CA TRP A 49 -20.22 -11.55 14.52
C TRP A 49 -19.84 -10.75 15.79
N ILE A 50 -18.58 -10.36 15.94
CA ILE A 50 -18.10 -9.56 17.07
C ILE A 50 -18.47 -8.08 16.87
N VAL A 51 -18.48 -7.63 15.61
CA VAL A 51 -18.79 -6.25 15.22
C VAL A 51 -19.86 -6.27 14.13
N THR A 52 -20.84 -5.36 14.19
CA THR A 52 -21.95 -5.29 13.22
C THR A 52 -21.70 -4.32 12.06
N PHE A 53 -20.55 -3.64 12.07
CA PHE A 53 -20.19 -2.61 11.11
C PHE A 53 -19.54 -3.18 9.84
N ARG A 54 -20.05 -2.79 8.68
CA ARG A 54 -19.58 -3.23 7.36
C ARG A 54 -18.73 -2.17 6.66
N LEU A 55 -17.41 -2.33 6.73
CA LEU A 55 -16.47 -1.46 6.01
C LEU A 55 -16.60 -1.57 4.49
N ASP A 56 -16.97 -2.74 3.98
CA ASP A 56 -17.12 -3.04 2.57
C ASP A 56 -18.23 -2.21 1.89
N LYS A 57 -19.21 -1.74 2.66
CA LYS A 57 -20.26 -0.86 2.14
C LYS A 57 -19.81 0.59 1.97
N LEU A 58 -18.68 0.98 2.57
CA LEU A 58 -18.14 2.33 2.44
C LEU A 58 -17.25 2.38 1.20
N ALA A 59 -17.86 2.66 0.05
CA ALA A 59 -17.16 2.76 -1.25
C ALA A 59 -15.91 3.64 -1.19
N LEU A 60 -15.96 4.73 -0.43
CA LEU A 60 -14.83 5.62 -0.21
C LEU A 60 -13.68 4.96 0.55
N VAL A 61 -13.97 4.20 1.61
CA VAL A 61 -12.94 3.52 2.40
C VAL A 61 -12.28 2.45 1.54
N ASN A 62 -13.07 1.69 0.76
CA ASN A 62 -12.53 0.74 -0.20
C ASN A 62 -11.63 1.42 -1.23
N PHE A 63 -12.05 2.56 -1.78
CA PHE A 63 -11.23 3.34 -2.72
C PHE A 63 -9.93 3.81 -2.07
N ALA A 64 -10.00 4.36 -0.86
CA ALA A 64 -8.86 4.82 -0.07
C ALA A 64 -7.84 3.71 0.19
N VAL A 65 -8.34 2.55 0.63
CA VAL A 65 -7.54 1.36 0.93
C VAL A 65 -6.90 0.82 -0.34
N SER A 66 -7.65 0.67 -1.43
CA SER A 66 -7.11 0.24 -2.73
C SER A 66 -6.03 1.18 -3.24
N PHE A 67 -6.24 2.50 -3.15
CA PHE A 67 -5.23 3.48 -3.56
C PHE A 67 -3.94 3.38 -2.75
N MET A 68 -4.06 3.26 -1.42
CA MET A 68 -2.91 3.06 -0.52
C MET A 68 -2.16 1.75 -0.81
N ILE A 69 -2.89 0.66 -1.05
CA ILE A 69 -2.30 -0.64 -1.41
C ILE A 69 -1.52 -0.53 -2.72
N ILE A 70 -2.09 0.12 -3.73
CA ILE A 70 -1.43 0.26 -5.03
C ILE A 70 -0.13 1.07 -4.89
N ILE A 71 -0.14 2.18 -4.15
CA ILE A 71 1.06 2.98 -3.90
C ILE A 71 2.09 2.19 -3.12
N ALA A 72 1.70 1.59 -1.99
CA ALA A 72 2.60 0.83 -1.14
C ALA A 72 3.18 -0.39 -1.88
N GLY A 73 2.34 -1.11 -2.62
CA GLY A 73 2.75 -2.25 -3.44
C GLY A 73 3.71 -1.84 -4.55
N LYS A 74 3.44 -0.72 -5.25
CA LYS A 74 4.35 -0.18 -6.27
C LYS A 74 5.71 0.18 -5.67
N GLU A 75 5.73 0.89 -4.54
CA GLU A 75 6.98 1.27 -3.88
C GLU A 75 7.76 0.01 -3.43
N HIS A 76 7.08 -0.97 -2.84
CA HIS A 76 7.69 -2.22 -2.43
C HIS A 76 8.23 -3.01 -3.62
N LEU A 77 7.49 -3.08 -4.73
CA LEU A 77 7.91 -3.74 -5.96
C LEU A 77 9.15 -3.07 -6.55
N MET A 78 9.18 -1.73 -6.59
CA MET A 78 10.36 -0.98 -7.03
C MET A 78 11.59 -1.23 -6.14
N GLU A 79 11.41 -1.33 -4.82
CA GLU A 79 12.51 -1.59 -3.89
C GLU A 79 13.01 -3.04 -4.01
N SER A 80 12.10 -4.02 -4.11
CA SER A 80 12.45 -5.41 -4.35
C SER A 80 13.24 -5.59 -5.66
N PHE A 81 12.98 -4.80 -6.70
CA PHE A 81 13.81 -4.82 -7.92
C PHE A 81 15.21 -4.23 -7.72
N ARG A 82 15.38 -3.27 -6.79
CA ARG A 82 16.66 -2.63 -6.48
C ARG A 82 17.56 -3.50 -5.61
N GLU A 83 17.01 -4.27 -4.68
CA GLU A 83 17.79 -5.16 -3.81
C GLU A 83 18.26 -6.41 -4.56
N LYS A 84 19.56 -6.53 -4.85
CA LYS A 84 20.11 -7.69 -5.60
C LYS A 84 20.32 -8.96 -4.77
N SER A 85 20.36 -8.90 -3.43
CA SER A 85 20.85 -10.00 -2.60
C SER A 85 19.97 -10.38 -1.40
N ASN A 86 18.72 -9.92 -1.33
CA ASN A 86 17.84 -10.24 -0.21
C ASN A 86 17.07 -11.55 -0.46
N PRO A 87 17.22 -12.60 0.37
CA PRO A 87 16.47 -13.86 0.22
C PRO A 87 14.95 -13.67 0.33
N LEU A 88 14.48 -12.60 0.98
CA LEU A 88 13.06 -12.26 1.10
C LEU A 88 12.52 -11.48 -0.11
N ARG A 89 13.35 -11.19 -1.12
CA ARG A 89 12.96 -10.44 -2.31
C ARG A 89 11.85 -11.13 -3.09
N VAL A 90 12.01 -12.42 -3.37
CA VAL A 90 11.06 -13.18 -4.19
C VAL A 90 9.69 -13.28 -3.52
N PRO A 91 9.57 -13.73 -2.25
CA PRO A 91 8.26 -13.81 -1.60
C PRO A 91 7.60 -12.43 -1.41
N SER A 92 8.37 -11.38 -1.10
CA SER A 92 7.80 -10.02 -0.99
C SER A 92 7.32 -9.47 -2.33
N LEU A 93 8.03 -9.76 -3.42
CA LEU A 93 7.64 -9.34 -4.77
C LEU A 93 6.37 -10.07 -5.23
N ILE A 94 6.26 -11.38 -4.97
CA ILE A 94 5.05 -12.15 -5.26
C ILE A 94 3.86 -11.59 -4.47
N LEU A 95 4.05 -11.31 -3.17
CA LEU A 95 2.99 -10.76 -2.33
C LEU A 95 2.56 -9.36 -2.80
N ALA A 96 3.52 -8.48 -3.14
CA ALA A 96 3.23 -7.15 -3.66
C ALA A 96 2.47 -7.22 -4.99
N LEU A 97 2.85 -8.15 -5.88
CA LEU A 97 2.16 -8.35 -7.15
C LEU A 97 0.74 -8.87 -6.95
N ALA A 98 0.57 -9.86 -6.07
CA ALA A 98 -0.74 -10.44 -5.74
C ALA A 98 -1.69 -9.39 -5.16
N LEU A 99 -1.21 -8.54 -4.24
CA LEU A 99 -1.96 -7.41 -3.70
C LEU A 99 -2.46 -6.46 -4.78
N ILE A 100 -1.55 -6.02 -5.66
CA ILE A 100 -1.88 -5.08 -6.72
C ILE A 100 -2.92 -5.72 -7.63
N LEU A 101 -2.71 -6.97 -8.06
CA LEU A 101 -3.66 -7.67 -8.93
C LEU A 101 -5.04 -7.83 -8.28
N LEU A 102 -5.09 -8.31 -7.03
CA LEU A 102 -6.35 -8.54 -6.32
C LEU A 102 -7.15 -7.25 -6.08
N THR A 103 -6.47 -6.11 -5.91
CA THR A 103 -7.14 -4.81 -5.71
C THR A 103 -7.48 -4.11 -7.02
N THR A 104 -6.62 -4.21 -8.03
CA THR A 104 -6.81 -3.53 -9.31
C THR A 104 -7.77 -4.27 -10.23
N MET A 105 -7.76 -5.61 -10.29
CA MET A 105 -8.62 -6.37 -11.21
C MET A 105 -10.11 -6.08 -11.02
N PRO A 106 -10.69 -6.11 -9.80
CA PRO A 106 -12.11 -5.79 -9.61
C PRO A 106 -12.44 -4.36 -10.09
N THR A 107 -11.51 -3.44 -9.85
CA THR A 107 -11.64 -2.04 -10.28
C THR A 107 -11.62 -1.93 -11.81
N LEU A 108 -10.65 -2.56 -12.48
CA LEU A 108 -10.55 -2.55 -13.95
C LEU A 108 -11.76 -3.22 -14.62
N HIS A 109 -12.25 -4.31 -14.05
CA HIS A 109 -13.46 -5.00 -14.53
C HIS A 109 -14.69 -4.10 -14.38
N SER A 110 -14.86 -3.43 -13.24
CA SER A 110 -15.97 -2.48 -13.03
C SER A 110 -15.96 -1.29 -14.01
N MET A 111 -14.78 -0.94 -14.53
CA MET A 111 -14.60 0.12 -15.54
C MET A 111 -14.79 -0.38 -16.98
N GLY A 112 -15.02 -1.68 -17.19
CA GLY A 112 -15.14 -2.29 -18.52
C GLY A 112 -13.82 -2.30 -19.31
N ILE A 113 -12.67 -2.23 -18.63
CA ILE A 113 -11.34 -2.28 -19.27
C ILE A 113 -10.94 -3.73 -19.59
N ILE A 114 -11.39 -4.67 -18.77
CA ILE A 114 -11.15 -6.11 -18.92
C ILE A 114 -12.47 -6.87 -18.83
N ASP A 115 -12.67 -7.86 -19.69
CA ASP A 115 -13.87 -8.71 -19.71
C ASP A 115 -13.76 -9.96 -18.81
N PHE A 116 -12.57 -10.19 -18.23
CA PHE A 116 -12.35 -11.29 -17.30
C PHE A 116 -12.76 -10.89 -15.89
N MET A 117 -13.72 -11.61 -15.33
CA MET A 117 -14.08 -11.55 -13.92
C MET A 117 -13.36 -12.67 -13.17
N LEU A 118 -12.59 -12.33 -12.13
CA LEU A 118 -12.14 -13.32 -11.17
C LEU A 118 -13.38 -14.01 -10.56
N PRO A 119 -13.37 -15.33 -10.35
CA PRO A 119 -14.44 -16.00 -9.62
C PRO A 119 -14.60 -15.33 -8.25
N ASP A 120 -15.85 -15.06 -7.86
CA ASP A 120 -16.16 -14.47 -6.57
C ASP A 120 -15.55 -15.34 -5.47
N TYR A 121 -14.63 -14.75 -4.71
CA TYR A 121 -14.01 -15.40 -3.57
C TYR A 121 -14.57 -14.79 -2.27
N PRO A 122 -14.61 -15.55 -1.17
CA PRO A 122 -15.14 -15.07 0.09
C PRO A 122 -14.47 -13.76 0.56
N SER A 123 -15.27 -12.81 1.05
CA SER A 123 -14.83 -11.54 1.68
C SER A 123 -13.76 -11.74 2.76
N VAL A 124 -13.86 -12.87 3.46
CA VAL A 124 -12.91 -13.33 4.46
C VAL A 124 -11.48 -13.41 3.91
N ILE A 125 -11.29 -13.87 2.66
CA ILE A 125 -9.98 -14.01 2.04
C ILE A 125 -9.30 -12.65 1.86
N ASN A 126 -10.04 -11.64 1.41
CA ASN A 126 -9.52 -10.27 1.33
C ASN A 126 -9.09 -9.73 2.68
N SER A 127 -9.87 -10.03 3.72
CA SER A 127 -9.54 -9.59 5.08
C SER A 127 -8.22 -10.20 5.56
N TYR A 128 -8.00 -11.50 5.34
CA TYR A 128 -6.72 -12.15 5.63
C TYR A 128 -5.58 -11.59 4.80
N LEU A 129 -5.79 -11.33 3.50
CA LEU A 129 -4.80 -10.71 2.63
C LEU A 129 -4.38 -9.34 3.16
N TYR A 130 -5.33 -8.48 3.55
CA TYR A 130 -5.01 -7.18 4.13
C TYR A 130 -4.22 -7.30 5.43
N VAL A 131 -4.54 -8.26 6.30
CA VAL A 131 -3.76 -8.51 7.52
C VAL A 131 -2.34 -8.96 7.19
N VAL A 132 -2.18 -9.99 6.36
CA VAL A 132 -0.86 -10.53 5.97
C VAL A 132 -0.02 -9.41 5.36
N CYS A 133 -0.60 -8.64 4.45
CA CYS A 133 0.09 -7.55 3.79
C CYS A 133 0.43 -6.39 4.73
N GLY A 134 -0.45 -6.07 5.68
CA GLY A 134 -0.17 -5.15 6.76
C GLY A 134 1.03 -5.59 7.59
N ILE A 135 1.11 -6.88 7.95
CA ILE A 135 2.25 -7.45 8.68
C ILE A 135 3.53 -7.36 7.84
N PHE A 136 3.49 -7.73 6.56
CA PHE A 136 4.66 -7.67 5.68
C PHE A 136 5.15 -6.25 5.47
N LEU A 137 4.25 -5.29 5.24
CA LEU A 137 4.61 -3.87 5.15
C LEU A 137 5.22 -3.37 6.46
N PHE A 138 4.64 -3.78 7.58
CA PHE A 138 5.13 -3.43 8.90
C PHE A 138 6.56 -3.96 9.13
N LEU A 139 6.80 -5.23 8.82
CA LEU A 139 8.13 -5.85 8.88
C LEU A 139 9.10 -5.15 7.91
N GLY A 140 8.64 -4.82 6.70
CA GLY A 140 9.40 -4.08 5.69
C GLY A 140 9.97 -2.77 6.23
N ILE A 141 9.24 -2.04 7.08
CA ILE A 141 9.72 -0.79 7.71
C ILE A 141 11.03 -0.99 8.48
N PHE A 142 11.19 -2.12 9.16
CA PHE A 142 12.39 -2.46 9.92
C PHE A 142 13.55 -2.91 9.00
N LEU A 143 13.23 -3.49 7.85
CA LEU A 143 14.19 -3.88 6.82
C LEU A 143 14.67 -2.68 5.99
N LEU A 144 13.88 -1.61 5.86
CA LEU A 144 14.26 -0.44 5.07
C LEU A 144 15.50 0.27 5.68
N PRO A 145 16.63 0.35 4.94
CA PRO A 145 17.82 1.03 5.41
C PRO A 145 17.52 2.52 5.64
N ASN A 146 18.02 3.09 6.75
CA ASN A 146 17.90 4.52 7.01
C ASN A 146 18.61 5.30 5.88
N GLU A 147 17.81 5.97 5.03
CA GLU A 147 18.29 6.78 3.89
C GLU A 147 19.17 7.97 4.32
N GLU A 148 19.31 8.22 5.63
CA GLU A 148 20.14 9.28 6.20
C GLU A 148 21.63 9.21 5.78
N LYS A 149 22.15 8.06 5.35
CA LYS A 149 23.57 7.94 4.97
C LYS A 149 23.90 8.26 3.51
N LYS A 150 22.92 8.45 2.61
CA LYS A 150 23.22 8.63 1.17
C LYS A 150 23.64 10.04 0.74
N VAL A 151 23.43 11.06 1.58
CA VAL A 151 23.83 12.44 1.25
C VAL A 151 25.35 12.67 1.42
N SER A 152 26.05 11.84 2.20
CA SER A 152 27.45 12.12 2.56
C SER A 152 28.49 11.75 1.49
N TYR A 153 28.22 10.79 0.59
CA TYR A 153 29.26 10.31 -0.33
C TYR A 153 29.35 11.05 -1.67
N LYS A 154 28.33 11.83 -2.06
CA LYS A 154 28.39 12.56 -3.34
C LYS A 154 29.31 13.79 -3.31
N ASN A 155 29.72 14.23 -2.12
CA ASN A 155 30.62 15.36 -1.94
C ASN A 155 32.10 14.97 -1.70
N ILE A 156 32.45 13.68 -1.66
CA ILE A 156 33.82 13.22 -1.32
C ILE A 156 34.58 12.71 -2.56
N ILE A 157 34.06 12.83 -3.78
CA ILE A 157 34.88 12.59 -4.97
C ILE A 157 35.53 13.93 -5.34
N PRO A 158 36.80 14.19 -4.96
CA PRO A 158 37.50 15.37 -5.44
C PRO A 158 37.55 15.28 -6.96
N LYS A 159 37.04 16.32 -7.63
CA LYS A 159 37.24 16.52 -9.07
C LYS A 159 38.73 16.39 -9.34
N LYS A 160 39.15 15.26 -9.93
CA LYS A 160 40.52 15.08 -10.44
C LYS A 160 40.70 16.17 -11.49
N ASN A 161 41.44 17.19 -11.08
CA ASN A 161 41.77 18.35 -11.90
C ASN A 161 42.59 17.80 -13.08
N LYS A 162 41.97 17.72 -14.26
CA LYS A 162 42.68 17.46 -15.53
C LYS A 162 43.63 18.63 -15.77
N ARG A 163 44.82 18.56 -15.16
CA ARG A 163 45.93 19.44 -15.53
C ARG A 163 46.46 18.98 -16.88
N LYS A 164 46.11 19.79 -17.88
CA LYS A 164 46.97 20.37 -18.93
C LYS A 164 47.89 19.40 -19.69
N GLY A 165 47.59 19.26 -20.98
CA GLY A 165 48.64 19.23 -22.00
C GLY A 165 49.21 20.62 -22.23
#